data_AF-A0A1T5CSY2-F1
#
_entry.id   AF-A0A1T5CSY2-F1
#
_cell.length_a   1.000
_cell.length_b   1.000
_cell.length_c   1.000
_cell.angle_alpha   90.00
_cell.angle_beta   90.00
_cell.angle_gamma   90.00
#
_symmetry.space_group_name_H-M   'P 1'
#
loop_
_entity.id
_entity.type
_entity.pdbx_description
1 polymer ?
#
loop_
_entity_poly.entity_id
_entity_poly.type
_entity_poly.pdbx_seq_one_letter_code
_entity_poly.pdbx_strand_id
1 'polypeptide(L)'
;MMKRVTSIAELKMLSYRETGEYVDFCMMLAGGLAKSYKRIGYDPETDTFGVYNMCDDTEQEDLDDEALARDTLIVTAVERGALFYCEL
;
A
#
# COMPACT_ATOMS: atom_id res chain seq x y z
N MET A 1 -10.59 6.81 10.03
CA MET A 1 -11.60 5.77 9.64
C MET A 1 -10.93 4.82 8.64
N MET A 2 -11.27 3.51 8.59
CA MET A 2 -10.66 2.58 7.62
C MET A 2 -11.49 2.52 6.32
N LYS A 3 -10.87 2.84 5.19
CA LYS A 3 -11.50 2.79 3.86
C LYS A 3 -10.88 1.65 3.04
N ARG A 4 -11.70 0.73 2.53
CA ARG A 4 -11.21 -0.36 1.66
C ARG A 4 -10.70 0.21 0.34
N VAL A 5 -9.54 -0.25 -0.11
CA VAL A 5 -8.97 0.04 -1.42
C VAL A 5 -9.49 -0.99 -2.43
N THR A 6 -9.96 -0.53 -3.59
CA THR A 6 -10.68 -1.36 -4.56
C THR A 6 -9.97 -1.53 -5.91
N SER A 7 -8.93 -0.73 -6.16
CA SER A 7 -8.14 -0.82 -7.39
C SER A 7 -6.75 -0.22 -7.19
N ILE A 8 -5.81 -0.54 -8.09
CA ILE A 8 -4.47 0.08 -8.10
C ILE A 8 -4.56 1.58 -8.39
N ALA A 9 -5.47 2.00 -9.28
CA ALA A 9 -5.71 3.42 -9.52
C ALA A 9 -6.15 4.15 -8.23
N GLU A 10 -7.03 3.54 -7.43
CA GLU A 10 -7.39 4.09 -6.11
C GLU A 10 -6.22 4.09 -5.13
N LEU A 11 -5.38 3.05 -5.14
CA LEU A 11 -4.16 3.02 -4.33
C LEU A 11 -3.22 4.17 -4.69
N LYS A 12 -2.94 4.41 -5.98
CA LYS A 12 -2.12 5.54 -6.47
C LYS A 12 -2.64 6.87 -5.94
N MET A 13 -3.94 7.11 -6.05
CA MET A 13 -4.57 8.35 -5.54
C MET A 13 -4.44 8.50 -4.03
N LEU A 14 -4.61 7.42 -3.26
CA LEU A 14 -4.54 7.48 -1.80
C LEU A 14 -3.10 7.62 -1.29
N SER A 15 -2.15 6.99 -1.97
CA SER A 15 -0.73 6.96 -1.63
C SER A 15 0.05 8.22 -2.04
N TYR A 16 -0.52 9.05 -2.91
CA TYR A 16 0.12 10.30 -3.34
C TYR A 16 0.04 11.39 -2.27
N ARG A 17 1.16 12.05 -2.00
CA ARG A 17 1.24 13.31 -1.27
C ARG A 17 2.22 14.23 -1.99
N GLU A 18 1.84 15.50 -2.17
CA GLU A 18 2.72 16.52 -2.77
C GLU A 18 4.03 16.69 -1.97
N THR A 19 3.99 16.40 -0.67
CA THR A 19 5.15 16.41 0.24
C THR A 19 6.06 15.19 0.09
N GLY A 20 5.66 14.15 -0.66
CA GLY A 20 6.35 12.86 -0.73
C GLY A 20 6.15 11.98 0.52
N GLU A 21 5.28 12.38 1.45
CA GLU A 21 5.04 11.62 2.67
C GLU A 21 4.32 10.30 2.41
N TYR A 22 4.79 9.25 3.07
CA TYR A 22 4.11 7.96 3.10
C TYR A 22 2.86 8.01 3.97
N VAL A 23 1.82 7.33 3.51
CA VAL A 23 0.54 7.24 4.22
C VAL A 23 0.24 5.84 4.71
N ASP A 24 -0.54 5.74 5.77
CA ASP A 24 -0.75 4.48 6.46
C ASP A 24 -1.85 3.62 5.81
N PHE A 25 -1.52 2.35 5.65
CA PHE A 25 -2.41 1.30 5.18
C PHE A 25 -2.36 0.10 6.13
N CYS A 26 -3.47 -0.62 6.19
CA CYS A 26 -3.61 -1.86 6.91
C CYS A 26 -4.02 -2.97 5.94
N MET A 27 -3.26 -4.06 5.94
CA MET A 27 -3.58 -5.29 5.22
C MET A 27 -4.13 -6.32 6.21
N MET A 28 -5.35 -6.79 5.95
CA MET A 28 -5.98 -7.86 6.71
C MET A 28 -5.45 -9.22 6.26
N LEU A 29 -4.97 -10.01 7.22
CA LEU A 29 -4.41 -11.34 7.02
C LEU A 29 -5.28 -12.40 7.69
N ALA A 30 -5.21 -13.64 7.21
CA ALA A 30 -5.90 -14.80 7.79
C ALA A 30 -7.39 -14.56 8.09
N GLY A 31 -8.13 -13.94 7.16
CA GLY A 31 -9.57 -13.65 7.35
C GLY A 31 -9.87 -12.55 8.38
N GLY A 32 -8.89 -11.69 8.68
CA GLY A 32 -9.04 -10.58 9.63
C GLY A 32 -8.52 -10.90 11.04
N LEU A 33 -7.91 -12.07 11.26
CA LEU A 33 -7.31 -12.47 12.54
C LEU A 33 -5.98 -11.74 12.82
N ALA A 34 -5.32 -11.26 11.77
CA ALA A 34 -4.09 -10.50 11.88
C ALA A 34 -4.10 -9.29 10.94
N LYS A 35 -3.26 -8.31 11.27
CA LYS A 35 -3.07 -7.08 10.51
C LYS A 35 -1.59 -6.88 10.24
N SER A 36 -1.25 -6.50 9.01
CA SER A 36 0.07 -5.98 8.67
C SER A 36 -0.08 -4.52 8.29
N TYR A 37 0.59 -3.65 9.03
CA TYR A 37 0.60 -2.22 8.73
C TYR A 37 1.74 -1.91 7.77
N LYS A 38 1.44 -1.05 6.80
CA LYS A 38 2.39 -0.57 5.79
C LYS A 38 2.23 0.93 5.67
N ARG A 39 3.31 1.63 5.39
CA ARG A 39 3.23 2.99 4.88
C ARG A 39 3.52 2.92 3.39
N ILE A 40 2.73 3.58 2.55
CA ILE A 40 2.88 3.51 1.09
C ILE A 40 2.90 4.94 0.54
N GLY A 41 3.90 5.24 -0.29
CA GLY A 41 3.99 6.44 -1.10
C GLY A 41 3.82 6.09 -2.58
N TYR A 42 3.33 7.05 -3.37
CA TYR A 42 3.28 6.91 -4.83
C TYR A 42 3.84 8.18 -5.48
N ASP A 43 4.79 7.99 -6.40
CA ASP A 43 5.39 9.06 -7.19
C ASP A 43 4.82 9.06 -8.62
N PRO A 44 4.06 10.10 -9.01
CA PRO A 44 3.50 10.20 -10.35
C PRO A 44 4.53 10.55 -11.43
N GLU A 45 5.72 11.06 -11.09
CA GLU A 45 6.75 11.38 -12.08
C GLU A 45 7.41 10.12 -12.64
N THR A 46 7.64 9.14 -11.77
CA THR A 46 8.24 7.84 -12.12
C THR A 46 7.22 6.72 -12.29
N ASP A 47 5.95 6.94 -11.92
CA ASP A 47 4.89 5.92 -11.89
C ASP A 47 5.25 4.72 -11.00
N THR A 48 5.90 4.98 -9.86
CA THR A 48 6.36 3.95 -8.93
C THR A 48 5.84 4.15 -7.51
N PHE A 49 5.86 3.07 -6.74
CA PHE A 49 5.52 3.04 -5.33
C PHE A 49 6.76 2.89 -4.45
N GLY A 50 6.70 3.55 -3.29
CA GLY A 50 7.50 3.22 -2.11
C GLY A 50 6.64 2.48 -1.09
N VAL A 51 7.19 1.44 -0.46
CA VAL A 51 6.51 0.63 0.56
C VAL A 51 7.41 0.44 1.77
N TYR A 52 6.97 0.94 2.93
CA TYR A 52 7.59 0.69 4.22
C TYR A 52 6.78 -0.34 5.01
N ASN A 53 7.41 -1.47 5.34
CA ASN A 53 6.83 -2.54 6.15
C ASN A 53 7.07 -2.26 7.64
N MET A 54 6.02 -1.90 8.37
CA MET A 54 6.15 -1.54 9.80
C MET A 54 6.40 -2.76 10.71
N CYS A 55 6.28 -3.99 10.21
CA CYS A 55 6.49 -5.19 11.02
C CYS A 55 7.96 -5.56 11.20
N ASP A 56 8.82 -5.15 10.26
CA ASP A 56 10.24 -5.51 10.21
C ASP A 56 11.14 -4.34 9.80
N ASP A 57 10.60 -3.13 9.72
CA ASP A 57 11.28 -1.89 9.36
C ASP A 57 12.05 -1.96 8.03
N THR A 58 11.52 -2.75 7.08
CA THR A 58 12.05 -2.83 5.71
C THR A 58 11.37 -1.85 4.76
N GLU A 59 12.12 -1.34 3.79
CA GLU A 59 11.65 -0.43 2.76
C GLU A 59 11.93 -0.98 1.37
N GLN A 60 10.99 -0.80 0.46
CA GLN A 60 11.08 -1.18 -0.95
C GLN A 60 10.66 0.05 -1.78
N GLU A 61 11.53 0.50 -2.68
CA GLU A 61 11.32 1.70 -3.52
C GLU A 61 11.31 1.33 -5.01
N ASP A 62 10.94 2.30 -5.86
CA ASP A 62 10.91 2.18 -7.32
C ASP A 62 10.06 1.00 -7.83
N LEU A 63 8.98 0.67 -7.13
CA LEU A 63 8.07 -0.42 -7.50
C LEU A 63 7.05 0.05 -8.53
N ASP A 64 7.22 -0.29 -9.80
CA ASP A 64 6.14 -0.19 -10.79
C ASP A 64 5.00 -1.19 -10.49
N ASP A 65 3.90 -1.13 -11.26
CA ASP A 65 2.74 -2.00 -11.04
C ASP A 65 3.10 -3.51 -11.09
N GLU A 66 4.09 -3.92 -11.89
CA GLU A 66 4.53 -5.31 -12.01
C GLU A 66 5.39 -5.73 -10.80
N ALA A 67 6.35 -4.90 -10.40
CA ALA A 67 7.19 -5.10 -9.23
C ALA A 67 6.36 -5.09 -7.94
N LEU A 68 5.38 -4.19 -7.83
CA LEU A 68 4.43 -4.16 -6.70
C LEU A 68 3.65 -5.49 -6.61
N ALA A 69 3.24 -6.07 -7.74
CA ALA A 69 2.51 -7.34 -7.78
C ALA A 69 3.41 -8.56 -7.46
N ARG A 70 4.66 -8.54 -7.92
CA ARG A 70 5.61 -9.65 -7.78
C ARG A 70 6.29 -9.67 -6.42
N ASP A 71 6.74 -8.51 -5.95
CA ASP A 71 7.66 -8.38 -4.82
C ASP A 71 6.93 -8.02 -3.51
N THR A 72 5.61 -7.81 -3.58
CA THR A 72 4.76 -7.54 -2.42
C THR A 72 3.44 -8.33 -2.48
N LEU A 73 2.64 -8.24 -1.42
CA LEU A 73 1.27 -8.78 -1.39
C LEU A 73 0.18 -7.71 -1.62
N ILE A 74 0.57 -6.48 -1.96
CA ILE A 74 -0.34 -5.32 -2.01
C ILE A 74 -1.38 -5.49 -3.10
N VAL A 75 -0.98 -5.82 -4.33
CA VAL A 75 -1.92 -6.01 -5.46
C VAL A 75 -2.93 -7.11 -5.15
N THR A 76 -2.45 -8.27 -4.68
CA THR A 76 -3.32 -9.38 -4.25
C THR A 76 -4.26 -8.97 -3.11
N ALA A 77 -3.81 -8.15 -2.17
CA ALA A 77 -4.65 -7.66 -1.08
C ALA A 77 -5.75 -6.71 -1.59
N VAL A 78 -5.47 -5.85 -2.56
CA VAL A 78 -6.48 -5.00 -3.21
C VAL A 78 -7.52 -5.88 -3.90
N GLU A 79 -7.10 -6.83 -4.74
CA GLU A 79 -7.99 -7.74 -5.47
C GLU A 79 -8.89 -8.57 -4.56
N ARG A 80 -8.37 -8.96 -3.38
CA ARG A 80 -9.13 -9.71 -2.36
C ARG A 80 -9.91 -8.83 -1.39
N GLY A 81 -9.89 -7.51 -1.56
CA GLY A 81 -10.57 -6.57 -0.67
C GLY A 81 -10.02 -6.55 0.75
N ALA A 82 -8.74 -6.87 0.91
CA ALA A 82 -8.03 -7.00 2.19
C ALA A 82 -7.11 -5.80 2.51
N LEU A 83 -6.94 -4.83 1.60
CA LEU A 83 -6.18 -3.61 1.85
C LEU A 83 -7.10 -2.45 2.23
N PHE A 84 -6.72 -1.70 3.27
CA PHE A 84 -7.48 -0.58 3.80
C PHE A 84 -6.57 0.63 4.01
N TYR A 85 -7.02 1.79 3.58
CA TYR A 85 -6.43 3.08 3.94
C TYR A 85 -6.80 3.46 5.36
N CYS A 86 -5.82 3.89 6.15
CA CYS A 86 -5.98 4.27 7.55
C CYS A 86 -5.79 5.79 7.70
N GLU A 87 -6.89 6.54 7.77
CA GLU A 87 -6.86 7.88 8.36
C GLU A 87 -6.75 7.73 9.88
N LEU A 88 -5.58 8.06 10.41
CA LEU A 88 -5.34 8.29 11.84
C LEU A 88 -5.79 9.70 12.23
#